data_AF-A0A4V1T308-F1
#
_entry.id   AF-A0A4V1T308-F1
#
_cell.length_a   1.000
_cell.length_b   1.000
_cell.length_c   1.000
_cell.angle_alpha   90.00
_cell.angle_beta   90.00
_cell.angle_gamma   90.00
#
_symmetry.space_group_name_H-M   'P 1'
#
loop_
_entity.id
_entity.type
_entity.pdbx_description
1 polymer ?
#
loop_
_entity_poly.entity_id
_entity_poly.type
_entity_poly.pdbx_seq_one_letter_code
_entity_poly.pdbx_strand_id
1 'polypeptide(L)'
;MRFYKILFSLLLFFLIACRHDPKPDNLIDEDQFASLLVDMHLADGYLNSKVQMPDTLSYYGNGLYTEIFRKHEVDSAAFRKSYQYYSVHLEQ
;
A
#
# COMPACT_ATOMS: atom_id res chain seq x y z
N MET A 1 -14.19 4.72 47.10
CA MET A 1 -15.31 4.46 46.15
C MET A 1 -15.27 5.26 44.83
N ARG A 2 -14.35 6.20 44.60
CA ARG A 2 -14.24 6.93 43.30
C ARG A 2 -13.22 6.32 42.32
N PHE A 3 -12.16 5.69 42.83
CA PHE A 3 -11.11 5.05 42.00
C PHE A 3 -11.60 3.85 41.17
N TYR A 4 -12.49 3.01 41.70
CA TYR A 4 -13.01 1.87 40.92
C TYR A 4 -13.83 2.33 39.70
N LYS A 5 -14.49 3.49 39.78
CA LYS A 5 -15.23 4.06 38.65
C LYS A 5 -14.30 4.53 37.54
N ILE A 6 -13.15 5.11 37.90
CA ILE A 6 -12.11 5.52 36.95
C ILE A 6 -11.50 4.27 36.30
N LEU A 7 -11.20 3.24 37.08
CA LEU A 7 -10.59 2.00 36.59
C LEU A 7 -11.56 1.22 35.68
N PHE A 8 -12.85 1.20 36.02
CA PHE A 8 -13.92 0.63 35.19
C PHE A 8 -14.12 1.42 33.89
N SER A 9 -14.07 2.75 33.95
CA SER A 9 -14.11 3.61 32.77
C SER A 9 -12.92 3.34 31.84
N LEU A 10 -11.72 3.17 32.38
CA LEU A 10 -10.51 2.89 31.59
C LEU A 10 -10.59 1.51 30.89
N LEU A 11 -11.14 0.51 31.57
CA LEU A 11 -11.35 -0.84 31.02
C LEU A 11 -12.35 -0.83 29.86
N LEU A 12 -13.43 -0.03 29.97
CA LEU A 12 -14.41 0.16 28.91
C LEU A 12 -13.82 0.83 27.65
N PHE A 13 -12.91 1.79 27.82
CA PHE A 13 -12.21 2.40 26.68
C PHE A 13 -11.32 1.41 25.93
N PHE A 14 -10.70 0.45 26.64
CA PHE A 14 -9.86 -0.58 26.02
C PHE A 14 -10.63 -1.55 25.14
N LEU A 15 -11.90 -1.81 25.46
CA LEU A 15 -12.77 -2.73 24.71
C LEU A 15 -13.19 -2.17 23.34
N ILE A 16 -13.12 -0.85 23.11
CA ILE A 16 -13.53 -0.18 21.86
C ILE A 16 -12.34 -0.05 20.88
N ALA A 17 -11.11 -0.36 21.32
CA ALA A 17 -9.90 -0.21 20.51
C ALA A 17 -9.74 -1.29 19.42
N CYS A 18 -10.50 -2.38 19.49
CA CYS A 18 -10.46 -3.44 18.49
C CYS A 18 -11.21 -2.99 17.23
N ARG A 19 -10.48 -2.36 16.29
CA ARG A 19 -10.97 -2.09 14.94
C ARG A 19 -10.56 -3.24 14.04
N HIS A 20 -11.54 -3.93 13.47
CA HIS A 20 -11.33 -4.88 12.39
C HIS A 20 -11.50 -4.12 11.08
N ASP A 21 -10.40 -3.85 10.38
CA ASP A 21 -10.44 -3.21 9.07
C ASP A 21 -10.81 -4.27 8.02
N PRO A 22 -11.98 -4.15 7.35
CA PRO A 22 -12.38 -5.11 6.34
C PRO A 22 -11.44 -5.02 5.14
N LYS A 23 -11.02 -6.18 4.61
CA LYS A 23 -10.25 -6.28 3.37
C LYS A 23 -11.02 -5.57 2.24
N PRO A 24 -10.41 -4.58 1.54
CA PRO A 24 -11.11 -3.84 0.51
C PRO A 24 -11.39 -4.69 -0.73
N ASP A 25 -12.49 -4.39 -1.41
CA ASP A 25 -12.80 -5.00 -2.70
C ASP A 25 -11.72 -4.65 -3.75
N ASN A 26 -11.32 -5.66 -4.53
CA ASN A 26 -10.28 -5.59 -5.56
C ASN A 26 -8.85 -5.36 -4.99
N LEU A 27 -8.53 -6.01 -3.86
CA LEU A 27 -7.16 -6.07 -3.34
C LEU A 27 -6.32 -7.02 -4.20
N ILE A 28 -5.15 -6.56 -4.63
CA ILE A 28 -4.13 -7.38 -5.29
C ILE A 28 -3.63 -8.41 -4.28
N ASP A 29 -3.49 -9.67 -4.69
CA ASP A 29 -2.94 -10.72 -3.84
C ASP A 29 -1.53 -10.37 -3.36
N GLU A 30 -1.13 -10.82 -2.18
CA GLU A 30 0.12 -10.39 -1.54
C GLU A 30 1.35 -10.79 -2.37
N ASP A 31 1.39 -12.02 -2.88
CA ASP A 31 2.51 -12.51 -3.70
C ASP A 31 2.59 -11.73 -5.02
N GLN A 32 1.43 -11.46 -5.63
CA GLN A 32 1.33 -10.65 -6.85
C GLN A 32 1.76 -9.20 -6.58
N PHE A 33 1.37 -8.62 -5.44
CA PHE A 33 1.71 -7.26 -5.05
C PHE A 33 3.20 -7.12 -4.77
N ALA A 34 3.81 -8.09 -4.08
CA ALA A 34 5.25 -8.16 -3.87
C ALA A 34 6.01 -8.22 -5.20
N SER A 35 5.58 -9.10 -6.13
CA SER A 35 6.20 -9.19 -7.46
C SER A 35 6.04 -7.89 -8.26
N LEU A 36 4.89 -7.23 -8.16
CA LEU A 36 4.63 -5.95 -8.81
C LEU A 36 5.55 -4.85 -8.26
N LEU A 37 5.72 -4.77 -6.94
CA LEU A 37 6.61 -3.79 -6.32
C LEU A 37 8.08 -4.00 -6.71
N VAL A 38 8.51 -5.26 -6.83
CA VAL A 38 9.85 -5.58 -7.34
C VAL A 38 10.05 -5.02 -8.74
N ASP A 39 9.12 -5.27 -9.67
CA ASP A 39 9.18 -4.74 -11.02
C ASP A 39 9.16 -3.20 -11.04
N MET A 40 8.34 -2.57 -10.19
CA MET A 40 8.26 -1.12 -10.04
C MET A 40 9.61 -0.52 -9.60
N HIS A 41 10.24 -1.10 -8.58
CA HIS A 41 11.53 -0.63 -8.07
C HIS A 41 12.69 -0.89 -9.05
N LEU A 42 12.63 -1.96 -9.84
CA LEU A 42 13.54 -2.19 -10.95
C LEU A 42 13.41 -1.09 -12.01
N ALA A 43 12.18 -0.70 -12.36
CA ALA A 43 11.93 0.41 -13.26
C ALA A 43 12.44 1.75 -12.69
N ASP A 44 12.24 2.00 -11.39
CA ASP A 44 12.77 3.18 -10.70
C ASP A 44 14.30 3.21 -10.78
N GLY A 45 14.97 2.09 -10.51
CA GLY A 45 16.42 1.98 -10.61
C GLY A 45 16.93 2.26 -12.02
N TYR A 46 16.23 1.73 -13.04
CA TYR A 46 16.54 2.01 -14.43
C TYR A 46 16.38 3.49 -14.78
N LEU A 47 15.28 4.11 -14.38
CA LEU A 47 14.99 5.53 -14.65
C LEU A 47 16.01 6.46 -13.97
N ASN A 48 16.33 6.19 -12.70
CA ASN A 48 17.31 6.97 -11.95
C ASN A 48 18.74 6.83 -12.50
N SER A 49 19.04 5.76 -13.23
CA SER A 49 20.36 5.56 -13.86
C SER A 49 20.59 6.41 -15.13
N LYS A 50 19.54 7.03 -15.68
CA LYS A 50 19.60 7.86 -16.91
C LYS A 50 19.78 9.34 -16.55
N VAL A 51 20.35 10.14 -17.46
CA VAL A 51 20.47 11.60 -17.30
C VAL A 51 19.05 12.20 -17.19
N GLN A 52 18.73 12.75 -16.02
CA GLN A 52 17.35 13.12 -15.67
C GLN A 52 17.02 14.54 -16.12
N MET A 53 16.29 14.67 -17.23
CA MET A 53 15.46 15.85 -17.52
C MET A 53 14.06 15.59 -16.95
N PRO A 54 13.48 16.49 -16.13
CA PRO A 54 12.22 16.22 -15.40
C PRO A 54 11.06 15.77 -16.29
N ASP A 55 10.88 16.43 -17.44
CA ASP A 55 9.80 16.13 -18.38
C ASP A 55 9.99 14.76 -19.05
N THR A 56 11.25 14.40 -19.31
CA THR A 56 11.65 13.13 -19.92
C THR A 56 11.45 11.97 -18.95
N LEU A 57 11.79 12.18 -17.67
CA LEU A 57 11.60 11.20 -16.61
C LEU A 57 10.12 10.85 -16.41
N SER A 58 9.26 11.87 -16.37
CA SER A 58 7.81 11.68 -16.23
C SER A 58 7.22 10.90 -17.41
N TYR A 59 7.61 11.24 -18.64
CA TYR A 59 7.13 10.55 -19.83
C TYR A 59 7.52 9.05 -19.86
N TYR A 60 8.80 8.74 -19.64
CA TYR A 60 9.28 7.36 -19.65
C TYR A 60 8.77 6.57 -18.43
N GLY A 61 8.67 7.20 -17.25
CA GLY A 61 8.14 6.57 -16.04
C GLY A 61 6.69 6.15 -16.19
N ASN A 62 5.83 7.04 -16.69
CA ASN A 62 4.42 6.70 -16.92
C ASN A 62 4.25 5.54 -17.91
N GLY A 63 5.06 5.50 -18.98
CA GLY A 63 5.05 4.40 -19.95
C GLY A 63 5.46 3.06 -19.31
N LEU A 64 6.54 3.06 -18.52
CA LEU A 64 7.02 1.86 -17.84
C LEU A 64 6.03 1.34 -16.81
N TYR A 65 5.48 2.20 -15.96
CA TYR A 65 4.49 1.78 -14.95
C TYR A 65 3.21 1.25 -15.60
N THR A 66 2.76 1.84 -16.70
CA THR A 66 1.60 1.33 -17.46
C THR A 66 1.86 -0.09 -17.96
N GLU A 67 3.07 -0.37 -18.46
CA GLU A 67 3.43 -1.69 -18.94
C GLU A 67 3.56 -2.71 -17.80
N ILE A 68 4.08 -2.29 -16.64
CA ILE A 68 4.13 -3.11 -15.43
C ILE A 68 2.72 -3.47 -14.96
N PHE A 69 1.80 -2.51 -14.90
CA PHE A 69 0.40 -2.77 -14.56
C PHE A 69 -0.25 -3.74 -15.54
N ARG A 70 0.02 -3.59 -16.83
CA ARG A 70 -0.45 -4.52 -17.87
C ARG A 70 0.12 -5.93 -17.68
N LYS A 71 1.40 -6.06 -17.35
CA LYS A 71 2.08 -7.36 -17.10
C LYS A 71 1.46 -8.10 -15.92
N HIS A 72 1.08 -7.36 -14.88
CA HIS A 72 0.48 -7.90 -13.66
C HIS A 72 -1.05 -8.00 -13.72
N GLU A 73 -1.68 -7.60 -14.82
CA GLU A 73 -3.14 -7.57 -14.98
C GLU A 73 -3.87 -6.75 -13.89
N VAL A 74 -3.25 -5.66 -13.44
CA VAL A 74 -3.81 -4.75 -12.43
C VAL A 74 -4.04 -3.37 -13.00
N ASP A 75 -4.91 -2.59 -12.34
CA ASP A 75 -5.08 -1.18 -12.61
C ASP A 75 -4.45 -0.31 -11.51
N SER A 76 -4.26 0.98 -11.81
CA SER A 76 -3.64 1.92 -10.87
C SER A 76 -4.49 2.19 -9.62
N ALA A 77 -5.81 2.00 -9.69
CA ALA A 77 -6.70 2.15 -8.54
C ALA A 77 -6.60 0.95 -7.60
N ALA A 78 -6.53 -0.28 -8.12
CA ALA A 78 -6.26 -1.51 -7.39
C ALA A 78 -4.88 -1.46 -6.74
N PHE A 79 -3.85 -0.98 -7.47
CA PHE A 79 -2.52 -0.74 -6.91
C PHE A 79 -2.57 0.25 -5.74
N ARG A 80 -3.20 1.42 -5.91
CA ARG A 80 -3.29 2.43 -4.85
C ARG A 80 -4.01 1.91 -3.62
N LYS A 81 -5.14 1.20 -3.80
CA LYS A 81 -5.87 0.58 -2.69
C LYS A 81 -5.02 -0.47 -1.98
N SER A 82 -4.33 -1.32 -2.73
CA SER A 82 -3.50 -2.39 -2.18
C SER A 82 -2.29 -1.82 -1.44
N TYR A 83 -1.65 -0.79 -1.99
CA TYR A 83 -0.57 -0.07 -1.33
C TYR A 83 -1.03 0.54 0.01
N GLN A 84 -2.19 1.20 0.04
CA GLN A 84 -2.74 1.73 1.28
C GLN A 84 -3.02 0.63 2.31
N TYR A 85 -3.63 -0.47 1.89
CA TYR A 85 -3.93 -1.60 2.76
C TYR A 85 -2.65 -2.24 3.33
N TYR A 86 -1.72 -2.65 2.48
CA TYR A 86 -0.48 -3.33 2.91
C TYR A 86 0.47 -2.41 3.68
N SER A 87 0.44 -1.09 3.47
CA SER A 87 1.28 -0.14 4.22
C SER A 87 0.99 -0.08 5.73
N VAL A 88 -0.21 -0.52 6.14
CA VAL A 88 -0.62 -0.56 7.54
C VAL A 88 -0.84 -1.99 8.06
N HIS A 89 -0.62 -3.01 7.21
CA HIS A 89 -0.77 -4.44 7.52
C HIS A 89 0.52 -5.19 7.12
N LEU A 90 1.62 -4.97 7.86
CA LEU A 90 2.97 -5.48 7.56
C LEU A 90 3.25 -6.91 8.06
N GLU A 91 2.36 -7.51 8.86
CA GLU A 91 2.61 -8.77 9.60
C GLU A 91 1.56 -9.87 9.34
N GLN A 92 1.09 -10.03 8.11
CA GLN A 92 0.23 -11.18 7.76
C GLN A 92 1.06 -12.38 7.30
#